data_AF-A0A434ZJX9-F1
#
_entry.id   AF-A0A434ZJX9-F1
#
_cell.length_a   1.000
_cell.length_b   1.000
_cell.length_c   1.000
_cell.angle_alpha   90.00
_cell.angle_beta   90.00
_cell.angle_gamma   90.00
#
_symmetry.space_group_name_H-M   'P 1'
#
loop_
_entity.id
_entity.type
_entity.pdbx_description
1 polymer ?
#
loop_
_entity_poly.entity_id
_entity_poly.type
_entity_poly.pdbx_seq_one_letter_code
_entity_poly.pdbx_strand_id
1 'polypeptide(L)'
;SRRINPAERASAVLFADAAGAVVIGPGDEPDRGILGASVDSDGSRYGLIQIPAGGSNKPFHADLDLAETRMTITDGREVFAKAVEMMTACSREALTAARMRPQDIDRFAPHQANVRIFDAVGRNLGIC
;
A
#
# COMPACT_ATOMS: atom_id res chain seq x y z
N SER A 1 -13.58 8.20 -9.80
CA SER A 1 -13.20 6.79 -9.94
C SER A 1 -14.38 5.86 -10.20
N ARG A 2 -14.25 4.89 -11.13
CA ARG A 2 -15.33 3.95 -11.53
C ARG A 2 -15.51 2.76 -10.59
N ARG A 3 -14.56 2.53 -9.68
CA ARG A 3 -14.50 1.32 -8.81
C ARG A 3 -14.78 1.62 -7.34
N ILE A 4 -15.01 2.88 -6.99
CA ILE A 4 -15.42 3.28 -5.64
C ILE A 4 -16.83 2.78 -5.37
N ASN A 5 -17.07 2.28 -4.16
CA ASN A 5 -18.40 1.93 -3.69
C ASN A 5 -19.03 3.08 -2.88
N PRO A 6 -19.99 3.85 -3.43
CA PRO A 6 -20.60 4.97 -2.71
C PRO A 6 -21.39 4.54 -1.46
N ALA A 7 -21.83 3.28 -1.40
CA ALA A 7 -22.53 2.73 -0.24
C ALA A 7 -21.58 2.42 0.93
N GLU A 8 -20.29 2.24 0.64
CA GLU A 8 -19.27 1.92 1.64
C GLU A 8 -18.48 3.19 1.98
N ARG A 9 -18.93 3.90 3.02
CA ARG A 9 -18.28 5.16 3.44
C ARG A 9 -16.79 5.02 3.73
N ALA A 10 -16.37 3.88 4.28
CA ALA A 10 -14.98 3.64 4.64
C ALA A 10 -14.04 3.66 3.42
N SER A 11 -14.46 3.11 2.27
CA SER A 11 -13.69 3.14 1.03
C SER A 11 -13.90 4.44 0.24
N ALA A 12 -15.14 4.95 0.21
CA ALA A 12 -15.51 6.11 -0.60
C ALA A 12 -14.78 7.42 -0.23
N VAL A 13 -14.35 7.58 1.03
CA VAL A 13 -13.63 8.79 1.49
C VAL A 13 -12.12 8.69 1.31
N LEU A 14 -11.59 7.53 0.95
CA LEU A 14 -10.15 7.28 0.87
C LEU A 14 -9.62 7.32 -0.57
N PHE A 15 -10.38 6.78 -1.52
CA PHE A 15 -9.89 6.61 -2.89
C PHE A 15 -10.03 7.88 -3.73
N ALA A 16 -8.94 8.21 -4.42
CA ALA A 16 -8.87 9.29 -5.39
C ALA A 16 -8.13 8.82 -6.65
N ASP A 17 -8.30 9.56 -7.76
CA ASP A 17 -7.63 9.27 -9.02
C ASP A 17 -6.43 10.23 -9.17
N ALA A 18 -5.21 9.68 -9.35
CA ALA A 18 -3.97 10.42 -9.56
C ALA A 18 -2.97 9.60 -10.39
N ALA A 19 -1.95 10.25 -10.95
CA ALA A 19 -0.85 9.61 -11.67
C ALA A 19 0.50 10.25 -11.30
N GLY A 20 1.56 9.45 -11.28
CA GLY A 20 2.94 9.90 -11.05
C GLY A 20 3.91 9.17 -11.98
N ALA A 21 5.06 9.78 -12.25
CA ALA A 21 6.11 9.21 -13.10
C ALA A 21 7.49 9.57 -12.56
N VAL A 22 8.46 8.68 -12.78
CA VAL A 22 9.88 8.88 -12.45
C VAL A 22 10.70 8.42 -13.66
N VAL A 23 11.72 9.21 -14.03
CA VAL A 23 12.71 8.82 -15.04
C VAL A 23 13.96 8.34 -14.30
N ILE A 24 14.38 7.11 -14.57
CA ILE A 24 15.58 6.51 -13.97
C ILE A 24 16.66 6.45 -15.05
N GLY A 25 17.83 7.00 -14.75
CA GLY A 25 19.00 6.96 -15.61
C GLY A 25 20.14 6.16 -14.97
N PRO A 26 21.21 5.87 -15.73
CA PRO A 26 22.42 5.28 -15.18
C PRO A 26 23.06 6.23 -14.15
N GLY A 27 23.72 5.65 -13.16
CA GLY A 27 24.54 6.36 -12.18
C GLY A 27 25.77 5.53 -11.86
N ASP A 28 26.92 6.20 -11.74
CA ASP A 28 28.23 5.54 -11.60
C ASP A 28 28.76 5.58 -10.15
N GLU A 29 28.06 6.27 -9.25
CA GLU A 29 28.44 6.40 -7.84
C GLU A 29 27.86 5.23 -7.02
N PRO A 30 28.70 4.37 -6.42
CA PRO A 30 28.25 3.14 -5.74
C PRO A 30 27.49 3.38 -4.43
N ASP A 31 27.58 4.58 -3.85
CA ASP A 31 26.94 5.00 -2.61
C ASP A 31 25.70 5.89 -2.84
N ARG A 32 25.14 5.88 -4.06
CA ARG A 32 23.94 6.67 -4.43
C ARG A 32 22.93 5.84 -5.21
N GLY A 33 21.68 6.34 -5.26
CA GLY A 33 20.57 5.67 -5.93
C GLY A 33 19.75 4.80 -4.97
N ILE A 34 19.37 3.60 -5.41
CA ILE A 34 18.60 2.65 -4.60
C ILE A 34 19.59 1.87 -3.72
N LEU A 35 19.74 2.31 -2.47
CA LEU A 35 20.70 1.73 -1.52
C LEU A 35 20.21 0.42 -0.88
N GLY A 36 18.91 0.24 -0.79
CA GLY A 36 18.28 -0.96 -0.22
C GLY A 36 16.82 -1.05 -0.60
N ALA A 37 16.34 -2.28 -0.78
CA ALA A 37 14.95 -2.58 -1.10
C ALA A 37 14.52 -3.88 -0.41
N SER A 38 13.27 -3.93 0.01
CA SER A 38 12.59 -5.14 0.48
C SER A 38 11.21 -5.18 -0.16
N VAL A 39 10.80 -6.37 -0.59
CA VAL A 39 9.50 -6.66 -1.21
C VAL A 39 8.97 -7.94 -0.58
N ASP A 40 7.75 -7.89 -0.06
CA ASP A 40 7.11 -9.01 0.62
C ASP A 40 5.64 -9.16 0.17
N SER A 41 5.08 -10.35 0.37
CA SER A 41 3.69 -10.67 0.03
C SER A 41 3.11 -11.69 1.02
N ASP A 42 1.93 -11.37 1.56
CA ASP A 42 1.16 -12.28 2.42
C ASP A 42 -0.28 -12.43 1.86
N GLY A 43 -0.54 -13.58 1.23
CA GLY A 43 -1.84 -13.90 0.66
C GLY A 43 -2.86 -14.47 1.64
N SER A 44 -2.49 -14.70 2.91
CA SER A 44 -3.39 -15.34 3.90
C SER A 44 -4.68 -14.54 4.17
N ARG A 45 -4.64 -13.24 3.91
CA ARG A 45 -5.75 -12.29 4.10
C ARG A 45 -6.22 -11.66 2.77
N TYR A 46 -6.08 -12.38 1.66
CA TYR A 46 -6.44 -11.89 0.31
C TYR A 46 -7.85 -11.27 0.21
N GLY A 47 -8.81 -11.81 0.96
CA GLY A 47 -10.20 -11.34 0.95
C GLY A 47 -10.47 -10.01 1.67
N LEU A 48 -9.47 -9.39 2.31
CA LEU A 48 -9.66 -8.13 3.03
C LEU A 48 -9.97 -6.94 2.13
N ILE A 49 -9.33 -6.87 0.96
CA ILE A 49 -9.52 -5.81 -0.04
C ILE A 49 -9.70 -6.51 -1.39
N GLN A 50 -10.89 -6.42 -1.96
CA GLN A 50 -11.19 -7.14 -3.19
C GLN A 50 -12.24 -6.44 -4.04
N ILE A 51 -12.29 -6.85 -5.31
CA ILE A 51 -13.41 -6.60 -6.21
C ILE A 51 -13.95 -7.98 -6.59
N PRO A 52 -15.10 -8.40 -6.02
CA PRO A 52 -15.57 -9.79 -6.15
C PRO A 52 -15.84 -10.25 -7.58
N ALA A 53 -16.20 -9.35 -8.50
CA ALA A 53 -16.60 -9.68 -9.86
C ALA A 53 -15.95 -8.82 -10.95
N GLY A 54 -15.93 -9.35 -12.17
CA GLY A 54 -15.38 -8.71 -13.36
C GLY A 54 -13.96 -9.16 -13.74
N GLY A 55 -13.36 -10.02 -12.93
CA GLY A 55 -12.14 -10.77 -13.26
C GLY A 55 -12.44 -12.15 -13.86
N SER A 56 -11.41 -12.96 -14.09
CA SER A 56 -11.55 -14.33 -14.62
C SER A 56 -12.27 -15.29 -13.68
N ASN A 57 -12.12 -15.12 -12.35
CA ASN A 57 -12.77 -15.98 -11.36
C ASN A 57 -14.30 -15.82 -11.33
N LYS A 58 -14.79 -14.61 -11.65
CA LYS A 58 -16.22 -14.30 -11.78
C LYS A 58 -16.42 -13.31 -12.95
N PRO A 59 -16.50 -13.82 -14.19
CA PRO A 59 -16.63 -12.99 -15.38
C PRO A 59 -17.93 -12.18 -15.41
N PHE A 60 -17.92 -11.09 -16.19
CA PHE A 60 -19.13 -10.33 -16.48
C PHE A 60 -20.17 -11.20 -17.20
N HIS A 61 -21.42 -11.08 -16.76
CA HIS A 61 -22.60 -11.69 -17.37
C HIS A 61 -23.83 -10.80 -17.11
N ALA A 62 -24.92 -11.04 -17.82
CA ALA A 62 -26.08 -10.15 -17.85
C ALA A 62 -26.72 -9.92 -16.47
N ASP A 63 -26.71 -10.94 -15.60
CA ASP A 63 -27.36 -10.91 -14.29
C ASP A 63 -26.40 -10.52 -13.14
N LEU A 64 -25.19 -10.05 -13.46
CA LEU A 64 -24.20 -9.67 -12.45
C LEU A 64 -24.64 -8.41 -11.69
N ASP A 65 -24.62 -8.47 -10.35
CA ASP A 65 -24.77 -7.26 -9.53
C ASP A 65 -23.55 -6.35 -9.72
N LEU A 66 -23.78 -5.16 -10.28
CA LEU A 66 -22.74 -4.15 -10.50
C LEU A 66 -22.08 -3.70 -9.20
N ALA A 67 -22.72 -3.86 -8.04
CA ALA A 67 -22.09 -3.59 -6.74
C ALA A 67 -20.86 -4.49 -6.51
N GLU A 68 -20.88 -5.74 -7.01
CA GLU A 68 -19.77 -6.69 -6.91
C GLU A 68 -18.56 -6.31 -7.79
N THR A 69 -18.71 -5.32 -8.67
CA THR A 69 -17.62 -4.80 -9.52
C THR A 69 -16.90 -3.60 -8.90
N ARG A 70 -17.30 -3.22 -7.68
CA ARG A 70 -16.71 -2.14 -6.88
C ARG A 70 -15.82 -2.73 -5.79
N MET A 71 -14.91 -1.91 -5.28
CA MET A 71 -14.05 -2.32 -4.18
C MET A 71 -14.85 -2.52 -2.89
N THR A 72 -14.47 -3.55 -2.14
CA THR A 72 -14.99 -3.86 -0.81
C THR A 72 -13.82 -4.03 0.15
N ILE A 73 -13.94 -3.44 1.34
CA ILE A 73 -13.01 -3.64 2.46
C ILE A 73 -13.78 -4.33 3.60
N THR A 74 -13.51 -5.61 3.84
CA THR A 74 -14.29 -6.42 4.78
C THR A 74 -13.97 -6.12 6.25
N ASP A 75 -12.69 -5.86 6.56
CA ASP A 75 -12.25 -5.40 7.89
C ASP A 75 -11.14 -4.36 7.77
N GLY A 76 -11.51 -3.08 7.90
CA GLY A 76 -10.55 -1.97 7.86
C GLY A 76 -9.54 -1.94 9.02
N ARG A 77 -9.86 -2.55 10.17
CA ARG A 77 -8.92 -2.63 11.31
C ARG A 77 -7.85 -3.67 11.04
N GLU A 78 -8.25 -4.81 10.47
CA GLU A 78 -7.32 -5.85 10.08
C GLU A 78 -6.40 -5.38 8.95
N VAL A 79 -6.94 -4.68 7.94
CA VAL A 79 -6.16 -3.99 6.90
C VAL A 79 -5.15 -3.02 7.53
N PHE A 80 -5.60 -2.18 8.47
CA PHE A 80 -4.73 -1.24 9.16
C PHE A 80 -3.58 -1.94 9.87
N ALA A 81 -3.88 -2.96 10.68
CA ALA A 81 -2.89 -3.69 11.46
C ALA A 81 -1.85 -4.35 10.56
N LYS A 82 -2.29 -5.07 9.51
CA LYS A 82 -1.40 -5.76 8.59
C LYS A 82 -0.57 -4.80 7.76
N ALA A 83 -1.15 -3.68 7.31
CA ALA A 83 -0.41 -2.65 6.58
C ALA A 83 0.71 -2.04 7.43
N VAL A 84 0.43 -1.70 8.70
CA VAL A 84 1.45 -1.17 9.62
C VAL A 84 2.56 -2.20 9.88
N GLU A 85 2.19 -3.46 10.13
CA GLU A 85 3.12 -4.57 10.33
C GLU A 85 4.08 -4.74 9.14
N MET A 86 3.52 -4.94 7.94
CA MET A 86 4.31 -5.21 6.72
C MET A 86 5.17 -4.01 6.31
N MET A 87 4.62 -2.78 6.34
CA MET A 87 5.42 -1.59 6.00
C MET A 87 6.55 -1.37 7.01
N THR A 88 6.33 -1.65 8.30
CA THR A 88 7.38 -1.57 9.30
C THR A 88 8.48 -2.60 9.02
N ALA A 89 8.10 -3.86 8.75
CA ALA A 89 9.04 -4.94 8.47
C ALA A 89 9.88 -4.66 7.21
N CYS A 90 9.25 -4.39 6.07
CA CYS A 90 9.95 -4.07 4.83
C CYS A 90 10.85 -2.83 4.95
N SER A 91 10.41 -1.80 5.69
CA SER A 91 11.25 -0.60 5.90
C SER A 91 12.49 -0.92 6.71
N ARG A 92 12.39 -1.77 7.74
CA ARG A 92 13.56 -2.22 8.54
C ARG A 92 14.53 -3.06 7.71
N GLU A 93 14.02 -3.93 6.86
CA GLU A 93 14.84 -4.73 5.95
C GLU A 93 15.53 -3.87 4.90
N ALA A 94 14.81 -2.91 4.29
CA ALA A 94 15.39 -1.98 3.33
C ALA A 94 16.50 -1.11 3.96
N LEU A 95 16.28 -0.60 5.18
CA LEU A 95 17.31 0.11 5.95
C LEU A 95 18.52 -0.77 6.24
N THR A 96 18.29 -2.04 6.61
CA THR A 96 19.36 -3.02 6.88
C THR A 96 20.18 -3.29 5.61
N ALA A 97 19.51 -3.51 4.47
CA ALA A 97 20.15 -3.70 3.17
C ALA A 97 20.98 -2.47 2.75
N ALA A 98 20.46 -1.27 3.02
CA ALA A 98 21.14 0.00 2.80
C ALA A 98 22.24 0.31 3.82
N ARG A 99 22.34 -0.48 4.91
CA ARG A 99 23.23 -0.22 6.07
C ARG A 99 23.00 1.17 6.70
N MET A 100 21.75 1.63 6.69
CA MET A 100 21.33 2.92 7.22
C MET A 100 20.55 2.74 8.52
N ARG A 101 20.59 3.76 9.37
CA ARG A 101 19.73 3.85 10.55
C ARG A 101 18.53 4.73 10.23
N PRO A 102 17.41 4.58 10.95
CA PRO A 102 16.24 5.46 10.77
C PRO A 102 16.57 6.95 10.88
N GLN A 103 17.54 7.33 11.71
CA GLN A 103 17.96 8.73 11.90
C GLN A 103 18.71 9.31 10.69
N ASP A 104 19.16 8.45 9.77
CA ASP A 104 19.85 8.87 8.55
C ASP A 104 18.84 9.18 7.41
N ILE A 105 17.53 9.12 7.69
CA ILE A 105 16.45 9.39 6.74
C ILE A 105 15.99 10.85 6.85
N ASP A 106 16.27 11.65 5.82
CA ASP A 106 15.82 13.05 5.76
C ASP A 106 14.31 13.18 5.46
N ARG A 107 13.77 12.24 4.67
CA ARG A 107 12.36 12.26 4.25
C ARG A 107 11.79 10.86 4.20
N PHE A 108 10.67 10.66 4.88
CA PHE A 108 9.91 9.43 4.83
C PHE A 108 8.63 9.62 4.00
N ALA A 109 8.54 8.91 2.87
CA ALA A 109 7.43 9.02 1.92
C ALA A 109 6.70 7.68 1.73
N PRO A 110 5.88 7.24 2.71
CA PRO A 110 5.15 5.98 2.59
C PRO A 110 3.89 6.13 1.73
N HIS A 111 3.25 5.00 1.43
CA HIS A 111 1.93 4.97 0.80
C HIS A 111 0.90 5.78 1.61
N GLN A 112 0.20 6.69 0.94
CA GLN A 112 -0.71 7.65 1.57
C GLN A 112 -2.13 7.08 1.73
N ALA A 113 -2.28 6.04 2.55
CA ALA A 113 -3.59 5.44 2.82
C ALA A 113 -4.41 6.24 3.86
N ASN A 114 -3.79 6.56 5.01
CA ASN A 114 -4.38 7.34 6.08
C ASN A 114 -3.25 7.86 6.99
N VAL A 115 -3.36 9.09 7.48
CA VAL A 115 -2.36 9.70 8.40
C VAL A 115 -2.05 8.80 9.61
N ARG A 116 -3.04 8.06 10.12
CA ARG A 116 -2.85 7.14 11.25
C ARG A 116 -1.88 5.99 10.95
N ILE A 117 -1.85 5.51 9.71
CA ILE A 117 -0.94 4.44 9.28
C ILE A 117 0.48 5.02 9.17
N PHE A 118 0.60 6.18 8.52
CA PHE A 118 1.86 6.93 8.42
C PHE A 118 2.47 7.16 9.81
N ASP A 119 1.70 7.70 10.75
CA ASP A 119 2.19 7.98 12.10
C ASP A 119 2.61 6.70 12.85
N ALA A 120 1.88 5.59 12.65
CA ALA A 120 2.19 4.33 13.30
C ALA A 120 3.50 3.73 12.76
N VAL A 121 3.70 3.74 11.45
CA VAL A 121 4.94 3.25 10.84
C VAL A 121 6.12 4.16 11.21
N GLY A 122 5.95 5.48 11.15
CA GLY A 122 6.99 6.45 11.56
C GLY A 122 7.44 6.22 13.00
N ARG A 123 6.50 6.11 13.95
CA ARG A 123 6.79 5.77 15.35
C ARG A 123 7.50 4.42 15.49
N ASN A 124 7.03 3.39 14.79
CA ASN A 124 7.63 2.06 14.85
C ASN A 124 9.07 2.04 14.33
N LEU A 125 9.39 2.90 13.36
CA LEU A 125 10.74 3.02 12.80
C LEU A 125 11.62 3.99 13.60
N GLY A 126 11.04 4.86 14.43
CA GLY A 126 11.77 5.93 15.12
C GLY A 126 12.13 7.09 14.20
N ILE A 127 11.32 7.33 13.16
CA ILE A 127 11.44 8.45 12.23
C ILE A 127 10.43 9.51 12.67
N CYS A 128 10.90 10.72 12.96
CA CYS A 128 10.08 11.86 13.39
C CYS A 128 9.74 12.77 12.22
#